data_AF-A0A2H4XB69-F1
#
_entry.id   AF-A0A2H4XB69-F1
#
_cell.length_a   1.000
_cell.length_b   1.000
_cell.length_c   1.000
_cell.angle_alpha   90.00
_cell.angle_beta   90.00
_cell.angle_gamma   90.00
#
_symmetry.space_group_name_H-M   'P 1'
#
loop_
_entity.id
_entity.type
_entity.pdbx_description
1 polymer ?
#
loop_
_entity_poly.entity_id
_entity_poly.type
_entity_poly.pdbx_seq_one_letter_code
_entity_poly.pdbx_strand_id
1 'polypeptide(L)'
;LIVLGGLSFVLNQLIKRSLTVVGGRGDPADYFLLVTLVALVLLGIIFSALFFFMDSSTWTSALFFYMMTAVLGLGIFAPWLQYLIKRHPLFWLVDFLLQSNTRLYLLGFWTFLALTACVVVLCHGSKTTTDSKKPEISTVTRKYFHFLAVATYIPGLICDTQLLFVSAVVCLAVFVLLEYVRYFRIKPLGQTLRNLLTLFLDERDSGPLILTHIYLLLGMSLPIWLFPRLCAPSLSGPATLLPYCGVL
;
A
#
# COMPACT_ATOMS: atom_id res chain seq x y z
N LEU A 1 22.81 -4.23 10.25
CA LEU A 1 23.62 -4.33 9.01
C LEU A 1 22.86 -5.01 7.86
N ILE A 2 22.30 -6.21 8.05
CA ILE A 2 21.56 -6.93 6.99
C ILE A 2 20.32 -6.15 6.49
N VAL A 3 19.49 -5.61 7.40
CA VAL A 3 18.31 -4.81 7.03
C VAL A 3 18.69 -3.54 6.27
N LEU A 4 19.74 -2.85 6.70
CA LEU A 4 20.24 -1.64 6.05
C LEU A 4 20.82 -1.94 4.66
N GLY A 5 21.51 -3.08 4.52
CA GLY A 5 22.02 -3.57 3.24
C GLY A 5 20.91 -3.96 2.26
N GLY A 6 19.86 -4.64 2.75
CA GLY A 6 18.68 -4.97 1.95
C GLY A 6 17.93 -3.73 1.47
N LEU A 7 17.71 -2.74 2.35
CA LEU A 7 17.10 -1.46 1.97
C LEU A 7 17.94 -0.71 0.93
N SER A 8 19.26 -0.63 1.14
CA SER A 8 20.18 0.00 0.19
C SER A 8 20.14 -0.68 -1.18
N PHE A 9 20.10 -2.02 -1.22
CA PHE A 9 19.98 -2.78 -2.45
C PHE A 9 18.66 -2.50 -3.19
N VAL A 10 17.53 -2.54 -2.49
CA VAL A 10 16.20 -2.26 -3.07
C VAL A 10 16.16 -0.83 -3.61
N LEU A 11 16.63 0.15 -2.83
CA LEU A 11 16.64 1.55 -3.23
C LEU A 11 17.52 1.76 -4.47
N ASN A 12 18.72 1.18 -4.49
CA ASN A 12 19.64 1.27 -5.62
C ASN A 12 19.07 0.63 -6.88
N GLN A 13 18.37 -0.51 -6.77
CA GLN A 13 17.69 -1.13 -7.90
C GLN A 13 16.54 -0.27 -8.44
N LEU A 14 15.73 0.32 -7.55
CA LEU A 14 14.65 1.22 -7.95
C LEU A 14 15.17 2.49 -8.62
N ILE A 15 16.25 3.08 -8.08
CA ILE A 15 16.91 4.25 -8.68
C ILE A 15 17.48 3.89 -10.05
N LYS A 16 18.27 2.81 -10.14
CA LYS A 16 18.87 2.35 -11.40
C LYS A 16 17.80 2.12 -12.46
N ARG A 17 16.67 1.51 -12.08
CA ARG A 17 15.53 1.32 -12.98
C ARG A 17 14.90 2.63 -13.42
N SER A 18 14.67 3.57 -12.51
CA SER A 18 14.13 4.88 -12.90
C SER A 18 15.05 5.61 -13.88
N LEU A 19 16.37 5.49 -13.70
CA LEU A 19 17.39 6.15 -14.51
C LEU A 19 17.59 5.49 -15.88
N THR A 20 17.61 4.15 -15.96
CA THR A 20 17.69 3.44 -17.25
C THR A 20 16.47 3.71 -18.12
N VAL A 21 15.36 4.09 -17.51
CA VAL A 21 14.08 4.32 -18.15
C VAL A 21 13.92 5.76 -18.66
N VAL A 22 14.62 6.74 -18.07
CA VAL A 22 14.72 8.14 -18.57
C VAL A 22 15.29 8.24 -19.99
N GLY A 23 15.91 7.17 -20.52
CA GLY A 23 16.40 7.06 -21.90
C GLY A 23 15.33 6.84 -23.00
N GLY A 24 14.02 6.89 -22.69
CA GLY A 24 12.97 7.11 -23.70
C GLY A 24 12.02 5.95 -24.03
N ARG A 25 12.00 4.84 -23.26
CA ARG A 25 11.03 3.73 -23.44
C ARG A 25 10.58 3.10 -22.11
N GLY A 26 10.10 3.94 -21.21
CA GLY A 26 9.57 3.53 -19.91
C GLY A 26 8.09 3.37 -19.83
N ASP A 27 7.63 2.29 -19.19
CA ASP A 27 6.25 2.21 -18.75
C ASP A 27 6.02 3.24 -17.64
N PRO A 28 5.00 4.11 -17.74
CA PRO A 28 4.72 5.15 -16.74
C PRO A 28 4.56 4.63 -15.29
N ALA A 29 4.19 3.35 -15.14
CA ALA A 29 4.08 2.67 -13.85
C ALA A 29 5.41 2.61 -13.08
N ASP A 30 6.55 2.57 -13.77
CA ASP A 30 7.87 2.43 -13.14
C ASP A 30 8.25 3.68 -12.32
N TYR A 31 7.89 4.86 -12.84
CA TYR A 31 8.09 6.13 -12.15
C TYR A 31 7.14 6.29 -10.97
N PHE A 32 5.93 5.72 -11.07
CA PHE A 32 4.89 5.83 -10.06
C PHE A 32 5.33 5.24 -8.71
N LEU A 33 5.95 4.07 -8.71
CA LEU A 33 6.47 3.44 -7.49
C LEU A 33 7.54 4.30 -6.81
N LEU A 34 8.55 4.75 -7.57
CA LEU A 34 9.65 5.52 -7.00
C LEU A 34 9.17 6.85 -6.43
N VAL A 35 8.38 7.61 -7.20
CA VAL A 35 7.85 8.91 -6.74
C VAL A 35 6.98 8.72 -5.50
N THR A 36 6.14 7.68 -5.47
CA THR A 36 5.31 7.37 -4.30
C THR A 36 6.15 7.03 -3.06
N LEU A 37 7.18 6.20 -3.20
CA LEU A 37 8.07 5.87 -2.07
C LEU A 37 8.81 7.09 -1.54
N VAL A 38 9.36 7.92 -2.43
CA VAL A 38 10.02 9.18 -2.05
C VAL A 38 9.03 10.10 -1.35
N ALA A 39 7.80 10.21 -1.87
CA ALA A 39 6.76 11.03 -1.26
C ALA A 39 6.41 10.59 0.15
N LEU A 40 6.17 9.29 0.37
CA LEU A 40 5.83 8.74 1.68
C LEU A 40 6.97 8.96 2.69
N VAL A 41 8.22 8.68 2.30
CA VAL A 41 9.38 8.86 3.19
C VAL A 41 9.57 10.32 3.55
N LEU A 42 9.53 11.24 2.58
CA LEU A 42 9.67 12.67 2.84
C LEU A 42 8.54 13.19 3.74
N LEU A 43 7.30 12.79 3.47
CA LEU A 43 6.14 13.14 4.28
C LEU A 43 6.29 12.63 5.71
N GLY A 44 6.76 11.39 5.90
CA GLY A 44 7.02 10.81 7.21
C GLY A 44 8.10 11.57 7.99
N ILE A 45 9.19 11.95 7.34
CA ILE A 45 10.27 12.76 7.96
C ILE A 45 9.72 14.13 8.37
N ILE A 46 9.02 14.81 7.46
CA ILE A 46 8.43 16.14 7.69
C ILE A 46 7.47 16.10 8.88
N PHE A 47 6.52 15.16 8.91
CA PHE A 47 5.56 15.08 10.03
C PHE A 47 6.18 14.61 11.34
N SER A 48 7.16 13.72 11.31
CA SER A 48 7.89 13.33 12.52
C SER A 48 8.61 14.53 13.13
N ALA A 49 9.25 15.37 12.31
CA ALA A 49 9.88 16.59 12.77
C ALA A 49 8.86 17.62 13.27
N LEU A 50 7.77 17.84 12.55
CA LEU A 50 6.73 18.81 12.93
C LEU A 50 6.05 18.44 14.25
N PHE A 51 5.65 17.18 14.41
CA PHE A 51 4.96 16.71 15.61
C PHE A 51 5.90 16.42 16.79
N PHE A 52 7.21 16.53 16.57
CA PHE A 52 8.16 16.65 17.68
C PHE A 52 7.99 18.00 18.41
N PHE A 53 7.64 19.06 17.67
CA PHE A 53 7.48 20.42 18.23
C PHE A 53 6.03 20.82 18.48
N MET A 54 5.06 20.15 17.85
CA MET A 54 3.65 20.50 17.90
C MET A 54 2.79 19.33 18.38
N ASP A 55 1.82 19.58 19.26
CA ASP A 55 0.86 18.56 19.68
C ASP A 55 -0.02 18.13 18.50
N SER A 56 0.08 16.85 18.15
CA SER A 56 -0.61 16.23 17.01
C SER A 56 -2.09 15.97 17.28
N SER A 57 -2.54 16.00 18.55
CA SER A 57 -3.90 15.65 18.95
C SER A 57 -4.95 16.75 18.75
N THR A 58 -4.53 17.96 18.36
CA THR A 58 -5.42 19.11 18.16
C THR A 58 -6.12 19.07 16.79
N TRP A 59 -7.22 19.83 16.63
CA TRP A 59 -7.87 19.97 15.31
C TRP A 59 -7.02 20.80 14.34
N THR A 60 -6.26 21.76 14.86
CA THR A 60 -5.37 22.60 14.06
C THR A 60 -4.23 21.79 13.46
N SER A 61 -3.59 20.91 14.24
CA SER A 61 -2.56 19.99 13.75
C SER A 61 -3.11 19.00 12.72
N ALA A 62 -4.35 18.55 12.90
CA ALA A 62 -5.02 17.69 11.93
C ALA A 62 -5.29 18.40 10.59
N LEU A 63 -5.83 19.63 10.65
CA LEU A 63 -6.01 20.45 9.45
C LEU A 63 -4.67 20.68 8.75
N PHE A 64 -3.63 21.01 9.52
CA PHE A 64 -2.28 21.21 9.00
C PHE A 64 -1.73 19.95 8.33
N PHE A 65 -1.93 18.77 8.93
CA PHE A 65 -1.54 17.48 8.35
C PHE A 65 -2.18 17.26 6.98
N TYR A 66 -3.51 17.39 6.89
CA TYR A 66 -4.23 17.15 5.64
C TYR A 66 -3.89 18.20 4.57
N MET A 67 -3.82 19.48 4.96
CA MET A 67 -3.46 20.57 4.05
C MET A 67 -2.03 20.43 3.54
N MET A 68 -1.05 20.17 4.41
CA MET A 68 0.35 19.98 4.01
C MET A 68 0.50 18.75 3.12
N THR A 69 -0.17 17.64 3.46
CA THR A 69 -0.18 16.44 2.60
C THR A 69 -0.73 16.76 1.21
N ALA A 70 -1.82 17.52 1.12
CA ALA A 70 -2.41 17.94 -0.15
C ALA A 70 -1.49 18.90 -0.92
N VAL A 71 -0.86 19.87 -0.26
CA VAL A 71 0.07 20.82 -0.89
C VAL A 71 1.31 20.11 -1.42
N LEU A 72 1.93 19.24 -0.64
CA LEU A 72 3.08 18.47 -1.11
C LEU A 72 2.68 17.48 -2.22
N GLY A 73 1.55 16.79 -2.05
CA GLY A 73 0.98 15.86 -3.02
C GLY A 73 0.70 16.50 -4.37
N LEU A 74 -0.09 17.58 -4.39
CA LEU A 74 -0.54 18.26 -5.60
C LEU A 74 0.46 19.27 -6.15
N GLY A 75 1.27 19.89 -5.28
CA GLY A 75 2.20 20.95 -5.65
C GLY A 75 3.60 20.47 -6.00
N ILE A 76 4.04 19.32 -5.47
CA ILE A 76 5.40 18.80 -5.70
C ILE A 76 5.34 17.44 -6.40
N PHE A 77 4.69 16.45 -5.78
CA PHE A 77 4.76 15.08 -6.28
C PHE A 77 3.96 14.88 -7.58
N ALA A 78 2.76 15.46 -7.71
CA ALA A 78 1.98 15.36 -8.93
C ALA A 78 2.64 16.05 -10.14
N PRO A 79 3.20 17.28 -10.03
CA PRO A 79 3.96 17.89 -11.12
C PRO A 79 5.24 17.13 -11.46
N TRP A 80 5.94 16.58 -10.45
CA TRP A 80 7.12 15.75 -10.69
C TRP A 80 6.75 14.50 -11.48
N LEU A 81 5.65 13.84 -11.11
CA LEU A 81 5.14 12.68 -11.84
C LEU A 81 4.65 13.06 -13.24
N GLN A 82 3.99 14.22 -13.39
CA GLN A 82 3.58 14.76 -14.69
C GLN A 82 4.79 15.00 -15.60
N TYR A 83 5.89 15.52 -15.05
CA TYR A 83 7.12 15.75 -15.80
C TYR A 83 7.74 14.43 -16.32
N LEU A 84 7.66 13.36 -15.53
CA LEU A 84 8.18 12.03 -15.87
C LEU A 84 7.27 11.30 -16.87
N ILE A 85 5.95 11.28 -16.63
CA ILE A 85 4.96 10.59 -17.46
C ILE A 85 4.63 11.37 -18.74
N LYS A 86 4.99 12.67 -18.81
CA LYS A 86 4.61 13.62 -19.89
C LYS A 86 3.10 13.80 -20.06
N ARG A 87 2.32 13.35 -19.09
CA ARG A 87 0.87 13.48 -19.01
C ARG A 87 0.47 13.72 -17.57
N HIS A 88 -0.66 14.41 -17.37
CA HIS A 88 -1.19 14.62 -16.03
C HIS A 88 -1.49 13.26 -15.35
N PRO A 89 -0.98 13.01 -14.13
CA PRO A 89 -0.96 11.68 -13.54
C PRO A 89 -2.35 11.12 -13.20
N LEU A 90 -3.29 11.98 -12.80
CA LEU A 90 -4.67 11.54 -12.50
C LEU A 90 -5.39 11.07 -13.76
N PHE A 91 -5.23 11.78 -14.88
CA PHE A 91 -5.84 11.38 -16.15
C PHE A 91 -5.20 10.11 -16.70
N TRP A 92 -3.87 9.99 -16.58
CA TRP A 92 -3.18 8.74 -16.90
C TRP A 92 -3.70 7.57 -16.06
N LEU A 93 -3.87 7.75 -14.74
CA LEU A 93 -4.34 6.69 -13.85
C LEU A 93 -5.77 6.26 -14.20
N VAL A 94 -6.69 7.21 -14.41
CA VAL A 94 -8.08 6.90 -14.77
C VAL A 94 -8.14 6.16 -16.10
N ASP A 95 -7.45 6.66 -17.13
CA ASP A 95 -7.41 6.00 -18.43
C ASP A 95 -6.80 4.60 -18.33
N PHE A 96 -5.76 4.43 -17.52
CA PHE A 96 -5.12 3.15 -17.27
C PHE A 96 -6.09 2.16 -16.61
N LEU A 97 -6.85 2.60 -15.60
CA LEU A 97 -7.82 1.74 -14.89
C LEU A 97 -9.00 1.35 -15.79
N LEU A 98 -9.46 2.24 -16.66
CA LEU A 98 -10.61 2.04 -17.55
C LEU A 98 -10.24 1.44 -18.92
N GLN A 99 -8.95 1.19 -19.18
CA GLN A 99 -8.46 0.80 -20.50
C GLN A 99 -9.04 -0.52 -21.04
N SER A 100 -9.35 -1.48 -20.17
CA SER A 100 -9.78 -2.83 -20.58
C SER A 100 -10.93 -3.37 -19.73
N ASN A 101 -11.81 -4.15 -20.36
CA ASN A 101 -12.89 -4.85 -19.66
C ASN A 101 -12.35 -5.80 -18.58
N THR A 102 -11.21 -6.47 -18.82
CA THR A 102 -10.54 -7.31 -17.83
C THR A 102 -10.16 -6.53 -16.58
N ARG A 103 -9.62 -5.31 -16.74
CA ARG A 103 -9.29 -4.43 -15.61
C ARG A 103 -10.53 -4.02 -14.83
N LEU A 104 -11.62 -3.69 -15.53
CA LEU A 104 -12.89 -3.35 -14.89
C LEU A 104 -13.46 -4.53 -14.09
N TYR A 105 -13.45 -5.75 -14.64
CA TYR A 105 -13.90 -6.94 -13.92
C TYR A 105 -13.03 -7.24 -12.70
N LEU A 106 -11.71 -7.11 -12.82
CA LEU A 106 -10.78 -7.27 -11.69
C LEU A 106 -11.02 -6.23 -10.60
N LEU A 107 -11.17 -4.95 -10.97
CA LEU A 107 -11.49 -3.88 -10.02
C LEU A 107 -12.85 -4.13 -9.33
N GLY A 108 -13.86 -4.54 -10.08
CA GLY A 108 -15.16 -4.93 -9.53
C GLY A 108 -15.04 -6.09 -8.53
N PHE A 109 -14.30 -7.13 -8.88
CA PHE A 109 -14.05 -8.26 -7.98
C PHE A 109 -13.28 -7.85 -6.72
N TRP A 110 -12.23 -7.04 -6.84
CA TRP A 110 -11.45 -6.54 -5.70
C TRP A 110 -12.26 -5.62 -4.79
N THR A 111 -13.11 -4.75 -5.35
CA THR A 111 -14.01 -3.91 -4.54
C THR A 111 -15.02 -4.76 -3.78
N PHE A 112 -15.55 -5.82 -4.38
CA PHE A 112 -16.40 -6.78 -3.67
C PHE A 112 -15.65 -7.46 -2.52
N LEU A 113 -14.43 -7.97 -2.76
CA LEU A 113 -13.58 -8.55 -1.72
C LEU A 113 -13.27 -7.56 -0.58
N ALA A 114 -12.99 -6.30 -0.91
CA ALA A 114 -12.76 -5.26 0.08
C ALA A 114 -14.01 -4.98 0.92
N LEU A 115 -15.19 -4.91 0.28
CA LEU A 115 -16.47 -4.73 0.95
C LEU A 115 -16.78 -5.89 1.90
N THR A 116 -16.56 -7.15 1.48
CA THR A 116 -16.77 -8.30 2.37
C THR A 116 -15.82 -8.26 3.56
N ALA A 117 -14.55 -7.87 3.38
CA ALA A 117 -13.63 -7.63 4.50
C ALA A 117 -14.13 -6.55 5.45
N CYS A 118 -14.57 -5.39 4.94
CA CYS A 118 -15.10 -4.31 5.76
C CYS A 118 -16.32 -4.77 6.56
N VAL A 119 -17.27 -5.48 5.95
CA VAL A 119 -18.46 -6.01 6.64
C VAL A 119 -18.05 -6.99 7.74
N VAL A 120 -17.12 -7.91 7.48
CA VAL A 120 -16.64 -8.86 8.49
C VAL A 120 -15.98 -8.14 9.67
N VAL A 121 -15.19 -7.11 9.42
CA VAL A 121 -14.54 -6.28 10.46
C VAL A 121 -15.58 -5.55 11.31
N LEU A 122 -16.57 -4.91 10.69
CA LEU A 122 -17.61 -4.17 11.39
C LEU A 122 -18.54 -5.09 12.20
N CYS A 123 -18.92 -6.23 11.61
CA CYS A 123 -19.75 -7.23 12.28
C CYS A 123 -19.04 -7.86 13.50
N HIS A 124 -17.75 -8.16 13.40
CA HIS A 124 -16.98 -8.63 14.57
C HIS A 124 -16.82 -7.53 15.61
N GLY A 125 -16.53 -6.28 15.19
CA GLY A 125 -16.41 -5.15 16.10
C GLY A 125 -17.69 -4.88 16.91
N SER A 126 -18.86 -4.98 16.27
CA SER A 126 -20.16 -4.78 16.92
C SER A 126 -20.56 -5.91 17.88
N LYS A 127 -20.12 -7.15 17.64
CA LYS A 127 -20.44 -8.30 18.52
C LYS A 127 -19.61 -8.31 19.80
N THR A 128 -18.35 -7.87 19.71
CA THR A 128 -17.44 -7.80 20.87
C THR A 128 -17.87 -6.72 21.89
N THR A 129 -18.58 -5.67 21.46
CA THR A 129 -19.08 -4.62 22.38
C THR A 129 -20.27 -5.07 23.24
N THR A 130 -20.97 -6.15 22.87
CA THR A 130 -22.15 -6.66 23.59
C THR A 130 -21.86 -7.84 24.53
N ASP A 131 -20.76 -8.56 24.34
CA ASP A 131 -20.40 -9.73 25.15
C ASP A 131 -19.05 -9.49 25.85
N SER A 132 -19.07 -9.37 27.17
CA SER A 132 -17.91 -9.05 28.02
C SER A 132 -16.94 -10.22 28.21
N LYS A 133 -16.51 -10.87 27.13
CA LYS A 133 -15.43 -11.86 27.13
C LYS A 133 -14.32 -11.39 26.20
N LYS A 134 -13.09 -11.32 26.71
CA LYS A 134 -11.88 -10.93 25.96
C LYS A 134 -11.88 -11.63 24.59
N PRO A 135 -11.74 -10.91 23.48
CA PRO A 135 -11.66 -11.54 22.18
C PRO A 135 -10.27 -12.18 22.08
N GLU A 136 -10.18 -13.49 22.20
CA GLU A 136 -9.09 -14.19 21.51
C GLU A 136 -9.28 -13.89 20.03
N ILE A 137 -8.39 -13.09 19.45
CA ILE A 137 -8.32 -12.86 18.01
C ILE A 137 -7.95 -14.19 17.39
N SER A 138 -9.01 -14.93 17.08
CA SER A 138 -8.95 -16.28 16.57
C SER A 138 -8.01 -16.33 15.38
N THR A 139 -7.14 -17.34 15.38
CA THR A 139 -6.31 -17.73 14.22
C THR A 139 -7.12 -17.79 12.91
N VAL A 140 -8.44 -17.94 12.98
CA VAL A 140 -9.40 -17.88 11.88
C VAL A 140 -9.44 -16.50 11.20
N THR A 141 -9.43 -15.39 11.94
CA THR A 141 -9.44 -14.03 11.37
C THR A 141 -8.17 -13.78 10.56
N ARG A 142 -7.00 -14.21 11.08
CA ARG A 142 -5.72 -14.11 10.36
C ARG A 142 -5.74 -14.94 9.07
N LYS A 143 -6.29 -16.16 9.11
CA LYS A 143 -6.46 -17.02 7.92
C LYS A 143 -7.39 -16.39 6.88
N TYR A 144 -8.48 -15.75 7.31
CA TYR A 144 -9.41 -15.06 6.42
C TYR A 144 -8.75 -13.90 5.66
N PHE A 145 -7.97 -13.05 6.34
CA PHE A 145 -7.24 -11.96 5.68
C PHE A 145 -6.14 -12.45 4.74
N HIS A 146 -5.43 -13.53 5.10
CA HIS A 146 -4.46 -14.15 4.19
C HIS A 146 -5.15 -14.73 2.96
N PHE A 147 -6.27 -15.43 3.14
CA PHE A 147 -7.07 -15.93 2.03
C PHE A 147 -7.53 -14.79 1.11
N LEU A 148 -8.01 -13.67 1.68
CA LEU A 148 -8.43 -12.50 0.91
C LEU A 148 -7.26 -11.86 0.12
N ALA A 149 -6.08 -11.81 0.73
CA ALA A 149 -4.87 -11.33 0.06
C ALA A 149 -4.51 -12.24 -1.12
N VAL A 150 -4.48 -13.56 -0.91
CA VAL A 150 -4.23 -14.55 -1.98
C VAL A 150 -5.28 -14.46 -3.09
N ALA A 151 -6.57 -14.36 -2.72
CA ALA A 151 -7.67 -14.19 -3.66
C ALA A 151 -7.60 -12.88 -4.46
N THR A 152 -6.93 -11.85 -3.93
CA THR A 152 -6.68 -10.59 -4.64
C THR A 152 -5.49 -10.72 -5.60
N TYR A 153 -4.39 -11.31 -5.12
CA TYR A 153 -3.11 -11.37 -5.85
C TYR A 153 -3.10 -12.41 -6.98
N ILE A 154 -3.68 -13.60 -6.79
CA ILE A 154 -3.71 -14.64 -7.83
C ILE A 154 -4.35 -14.15 -9.14
N PRO A 155 -5.59 -13.63 -9.16
CA PRO A 155 -6.20 -13.16 -10.40
C PRO A 155 -5.49 -11.93 -10.97
N GLY A 156 -4.92 -11.07 -10.11
CA GLY A 156 -4.08 -9.96 -10.57
C GLY A 156 -2.82 -10.44 -11.29
N LEU A 157 -2.17 -11.48 -10.78
CA LEU A 157 -0.93 -12.02 -11.36
C LEU A 157 -1.19 -12.70 -12.71
N ILE A 158 -2.30 -13.45 -12.82
CA ILE A 158 -2.66 -14.21 -14.02
C ILE A 158 -3.26 -13.31 -15.11
N CYS A 159 -4.15 -12.37 -14.75
CA CYS A 159 -4.91 -11.60 -15.73
C CYS A 159 -4.26 -10.27 -16.11
N ASP A 160 -3.69 -9.52 -15.16
CA ASP A 160 -3.06 -8.22 -15.44
C ASP A 160 -2.05 -7.82 -14.34
N THR A 161 -0.79 -8.23 -14.53
CA THR A 161 0.30 -7.93 -13.59
C THR A 161 0.58 -6.42 -13.48
N GLN A 162 0.33 -5.63 -14.52
CA GLN A 162 0.54 -4.18 -14.49
C GLN A 162 -0.51 -3.48 -13.62
N LEU A 163 -1.78 -3.90 -13.72
CA LEU A 163 -2.83 -3.43 -12.82
C LEU A 163 -2.52 -3.80 -11.37
N LEU A 164 -2.07 -5.04 -11.13
CA LEU A 164 -1.67 -5.49 -9.79
C LEU A 164 -0.49 -4.67 -9.26
N PHE A 165 0.50 -4.36 -10.09
CA PHE A 165 1.63 -3.49 -9.71
C PHE A 165 1.13 -2.11 -9.26
N VAL A 166 0.35 -1.42 -10.08
CA VAL A 166 -0.09 -0.04 -9.81
C VAL A 166 -1.02 -0.01 -8.59
N SER A 167 -1.97 -0.93 -8.51
CA SER A 167 -2.89 -1.03 -7.36
C SER A 167 -2.15 -1.33 -6.05
N ALA A 168 -1.14 -2.20 -6.07
CA ALA A 168 -0.30 -2.46 -4.91
C ALA A 168 0.46 -1.20 -4.43
N VAL A 169 0.97 -0.37 -5.34
CA VAL A 169 1.60 0.92 -4.98
C VAL A 169 0.59 1.87 -4.33
N VAL A 170 -0.61 1.97 -4.89
CA VAL A 170 -1.69 2.80 -4.31
C VAL A 170 -2.07 2.29 -2.92
N CYS A 171 -2.25 0.98 -2.76
CA CYS A 171 -2.55 0.36 -1.47
C CYS A 171 -1.44 0.61 -0.44
N LEU A 172 -0.17 0.54 -0.83
CA LEU A 172 0.95 0.87 0.04
C LEU A 172 0.86 2.32 0.52
N ALA A 173 0.60 3.26 -0.40
CA ALA A 173 0.46 4.67 -0.04
C ALA A 173 -0.69 4.90 0.94
N VAL A 174 -1.86 4.30 0.68
CA VAL A 174 -3.02 4.40 1.58
C VAL A 174 -2.70 3.81 2.95
N PHE A 175 -2.11 2.62 3.02
CA PHE A 175 -1.80 1.98 4.31
C PHE A 175 -0.78 2.78 5.12
N VAL A 176 0.26 3.33 4.47
CA VAL A 176 1.26 4.17 5.16
C VAL A 176 0.64 5.49 5.64
N LEU A 177 -0.22 6.13 4.83
CA LEU A 177 -0.92 7.35 5.25
C LEU A 177 -1.89 7.10 6.41
N LEU A 178 -2.64 6.00 6.38
CA LEU A 178 -3.50 5.59 7.50
C LEU A 178 -2.68 5.31 8.76
N GLU A 179 -1.49 4.72 8.60
CA GLU A 179 -0.57 4.50 9.71
C GLU A 179 -0.03 5.81 10.28
N TYR A 180 0.29 6.81 9.45
CA TYR A 180 0.63 8.15 9.94
C TYR A 180 -0.52 8.79 10.71
N VAL A 181 -1.75 8.70 10.21
CA VAL A 181 -2.95 9.21 10.89
C VAL A 181 -3.13 8.55 12.26
N ARG A 182 -2.92 7.24 12.37
CA ARG A 182 -3.01 6.50 13.64
C ARG A 182 -1.85 6.80 14.59
N TYR A 183 -0.63 6.83 14.08
CA TYR A 183 0.59 7.05 14.84
C TYR A 183 0.57 8.44 15.49
N PHE A 184 0.30 9.47 14.69
CA PHE A 184 0.18 10.86 15.12
C PHE A 184 -1.20 11.23 15.70
N ARG A 185 -2.12 10.28 15.92
CA ARG A 185 -3.45 10.55 16.53
C ARG A 185 -4.25 11.66 15.83
N ILE A 186 -4.13 11.76 14.51
CA ILE A 186 -4.75 12.84 13.72
C ILE A 186 -6.28 12.70 13.74
N LYS A 187 -6.99 13.76 14.17
CA LYS A 187 -8.46 13.77 14.20
C LYS A 187 -9.07 13.86 12.79
N PRO A 188 -10.26 13.29 12.54
CA PRO A 188 -11.06 12.46 13.45
C PRO A 188 -10.67 10.97 13.43
N LEU A 189 -9.97 10.53 12.38
CA LEU A 189 -9.77 9.12 12.07
C LEU A 189 -8.78 8.41 12.99
N GLY A 190 -7.82 9.13 13.58
CA GLY A 190 -6.72 8.56 14.36
C GLY A 190 -7.18 7.74 15.57
N GLN A 191 -8.21 8.23 16.28
CA GLN A 191 -8.78 7.49 17.42
C GLN A 191 -9.64 6.30 16.96
N THR A 192 -10.45 6.49 15.92
CA THR A 192 -11.28 5.41 15.34
C THR A 192 -10.42 4.28 14.82
N LEU A 193 -9.36 4.59 14.05
CA LEU A 193 -8.40 3.61 13.57
C LEU A 193 -7.75 2.87 14.72
N ARG A 194 -7.27 3.58 15.75
CA ARG A 194 -6.66 2.94 16.91
C ARG A 194 -7.61 1.96 17.58
N ASN A 195 -8.85 2.38 17.86
CA ASN A 195 -9.85 1.53 18.52
C ASN A 195 -10.20 0.29 17.68
N LEU A 196 -10.43 0.47 16.37
CA LEU A 196 -10.71 -0.64 15.46
C LEU A 196 -9.53 -1.61 15.40
N LEU A 197 -8.29 -1.09 15.35
CA LEU A 197 -7.11 -1.92 15.21
C LEU A 197 -6.67 -2.57 16.52
N THR A 198 -6.96 -1.97 17.69
CA THR A 198 -6.77 -2.64 18.99
C THR A 198 -7.63 -3.88 19.14
N LEU A 199 -8.78 -3.96 18.46
CA LEU A 199 -9.60 -5.19 18.43
C LEU A 199 -8.93 -6.33 17.65
N PHE A 200 -7.89 -6.04 16.86
CA PHE A 200 -7.12 -7.02 16.09
C PHE A 200 -5.70 -7.25 16.64
N LEU A 201 -5.35 -6.60 17.75
CA LEU A 201 -4.08 -6.79 18.47
C LEU A 201 -4.28 -7.82 19.59
N ASP A 202 -3.64 -8.97 19.45
CA ASP A 202 -3.61 -10.03 20.46
C ASP A 202 -2.64 -9.64 21.60
N GLU A 203 -2.84 -10.10 22.83
CA GLU A 203 -1.94 -9.73 23.97
C GLU A 203 -0.49 -10.18 23.74
N ARG A 204 -0.27 -11.20 22.89
CA ARG A 204 1.05 -11.65 22.44
C ARG A 204 1.68 -10.79 21.33
N ASP A 205 0.87 -10.02 20.61
CA ASP A 205 1.27 -9.10 19.54
C ASP A 205 1.27 -7.64 20.02
N SER A 206 1.71 -7.42 21.27
CA SER A 206 1.95 -6.11 21.89
C SER A 206 3.10 -5.33 21.22
N GLY A 207 3.23 -5.40 19.90
CA GLY A 207 4.07 -4.54 19.08
C GLY A 207 3.30 -3.27 18.65
N PRO A 208 3.98 -2.15 18.38
CA PRO A 208 3.36 -0.82 18.35
C PRO A 208 2.62 -0.46 17.05
N LEU A 209 2.59 -1.33 16.03
CA LEU A 209 2.27 -0.93 14.66
C LEU A 209 1.34 -1.89 13.91
N ILE A 210 0.57 -1.33 12.96
CA ILE A 210 -0.17 -2.01 11.86
C ILE A 210 0.82 -2.59 10.83
N LEU A 211 1.95 -3.07 11.32
CA LEU A 211 3.05 -3.54 10.53
C LEU A 211 2.66 -4.82 9.80
N THR A 212 1.80 -5.67 10.38
CA THR A 212 1.44 -6.97 9.79
C THR A 212 0.77 -6.86 8.41
N HIS A 213 -0.15 -5.91 8.21
CA HIS A 213 -0.83 -5.75 6.92
C HIS A 213 0.07 -5.06 5.88
N ILE A 214 0.88 -4.09 6.31
CA ILE A 214 1.88 -3.44 5.46
C ILE A 214 2.98 -4.44 5.06
N TYR A 215 3.40 -5.30 5.98
CA TYR A 215 4.38 -6.37 5.75
C TYR A 215 3.83 -7.47 4.86
N LEU A 216 2.56 -7.86 5.02
CA LEU A 216 1.92 -8.79 4.11
C LEU A 216 1.87 -8.19 2.70
N LEU A 217 1.43 -6.93 2.56
CA LEU A 217 1.42 -6.23 1.27
C LEU A 217 2.82 -6.15 0.66
N LEU A 218 3.82 -5.73 1.44
CA LEU A 218 5.22 -5.65 1.00
C LEU A 218 5.78 -7.02 0.60
N GLY A 219 5.56 -8.06 1.40
CA GLY A 219 6.04 -9.41 1.12
C GLY A 219 5.51 -9.94 -0.21
N MET A 220 4.24 -9.70 -0.50
CA MET A 220 3.57 -10.12 -1.73
C MET A 220 3.93 -9.22 -2.93
N SER A 221 4.12 -7.92 -2.69
CA SER A 221 4.36 -6.92 -3.75
C SER A 221 5.82 -6.77 -4.17
N LEU A 222 6.77 -7.02 -3.26
CA LEU A 222 8.20 -6.81 -3.53
C LEU A 222 8.70 -7.59 -4.76
N PRO A 223 8.34 -8.88 -4.96
CA PRO A 223 8.73 -9.61 -6.17
C PRO A 223 8.17 -8.99 -7.45
N ILE A 224 6.91 -8.51 -7.41
CA ILE A 224 6.24 -7.85 -8.53
C ILE A 224 6.92 -6.50 -8.84
N TRP A 225 7.31 -5.77 -7.80
CA TRP A 225 7.96 -4.48 -7.96
C TRP A 225 9.39 -4.59 -8.48
N LEU A 226 10.14 -5.60 -8.03
CA LEU A 226 11.52 -5.82 -8.43
C LEU A 226 11.64 -6.54 -9.80
N PHE A 227 10.75 -7.47 -10.13
CA PHE A 227 10.84 -8.31 -11.33
C PHE A 227 9.58 -8.38 -12.22
N PRO A 228 9.00 -7.25 -12.65
CA PRO A 228 7.73 -7.25 -13.38
C PRO A 228 7.77 -7.82 -14.81
N ARG A 229 8.96 -8.09 -15.38
CA ARG A 229 9.13 -8.54 -16.79
C ARG A 229 9.34 -10.05 -16.97
N LEU A 230 9.36 -10.85 -15.89
CA LEU A 230 9.56 -12.30 -16.00
C LEU A 230 8.31 -13.05 -16.50
N CYS A 231 7.16 -12.37 -16.61
CA CYS A 231 5.93 -12.91 -17.22
C CYS A 231 5.72 -12.43 -18.67
N ALA A 232 6.79 -12.05 -19.38
CA ALA A 232 6.70 -11.94 -20.84
C ALA A 232 6.56 -13.36 -21.43
N PRO A 233 5.63 -13.62 -22.36
CA PRO A 233 5.33 -14.95 -22.89
C PRO A 233 6.47 -15.63 -23.65
N SER A 234 7.65 -15.00 -23.74
CA SER A 234 8.82 -15.54 -24.45
C SER A 234 9.69 -16.50 -23.63
N LEU A 235 9.41 -16.72 -22.34
CA LEU A 235 10.17 -17.68 -21.51
C LEU A 235 9.24 -18.71 -20.87
N SER A 236 8.69 -19.62 -21.69
CA SER A 236 7.95 -20.80 -21.23
C SER A 236 8.89 -21.80 -20.54
N GLY A 237 9.23 -21.56 -19.29
CA GLY A 237 9.99 -22.49 -18.45
C GLY A 237 9.46 -22.48 -17.01
N PRO A 238 9.43 -23.64 -16.31
CA PRO A 238 8.94 -23.76 -14.93
C PRO A 238 9.70 -22.92 -13.89
N ALA A 239 10.81 -22.27 -14.28
CA ALA A 239 11.60 -21.36 -13.45
C ALA A 239 11.11 -19.90 -13.44
N THR A 240 10.09 -19.53 -14.23
CA THR A 240 9.57 -18.14 -14.31
C THR A 240 8.73 -17.72 -13.10
N LEU A 241 8.19 -18.68 -12.34
CA LEU A 241 7.42 -18.42 -11.11
C LEU A 241 8.25 -18.49 -9.83
N LEU A 242 9.52 -18.93 -9.92
CA LEU A 242 10.43 -19.07 -8.78
C LEU A 242 10.60 -17.79 -7.93
N PRO A 243 10.69 -16.56 -8.50
CA PRO A 243 10.78 -15.35 -7.68
C PRO A 243 9.44 -14.96 -7.03
N TYR A 244 8.32 -15.52 -7.49
CA TYR A 244 6.99 -15.32 -6.93
C TYR A 244 6.60 -16.40 -5.91
N CYS A 245 7.46 -17.38 -5.63
CA CYS A 245 7.21 -18.39 -4.58
C CYS A 245 7.10 -17.81 -3.16
N GLY A 246 7.51 -16.56 -2.94
CA GLY A 246 7.21 -15.84 -1.68
C GLY A 246 5.81 -15.23 -1.63
N VAL A 247 5.07 -15.27 -2.74
CA VAL A 247 3.71 -14.71 -2.94
C VAL A 247 2.64 -15.81 -2.97
N LEU A 248 3.02 -17.06 -3.27
CA LEU A 248 2.15 -18.24 -3.31
C LEU A 248 2.33 -19.08 -2.04
#